data_AF-A0A2Z4WCD2-F1
#
_entry.id   AF-A0A2Z4WCD2-F1
#
_cell.length_a   1.000
_cell.length_b   1.000
_cell.length_c   1.000
_cell.angle_alpha   90.00
_cell.angle_beta   90.00
_cell.angle_gamma   90.00
#
_symmetry.space_group_name_H-M   'P 1'
#
loop_
_entity.id
_entity.type
_entity.pdbx_description
1 polymer ?
#
loop_
_entity_poly.entity_id
_entity_poly.type
_entity_poly.pdbx_seq_one_letter_code
_entity_poly.pdbx_strand_id
1 'polypeptide(L)'
;MSNNTKILALDLRNREVRNSIILDLNNIPGEKKCIIDLDIKDHDKKLKKYFIDKEYDKLIEKIKDLEGVISINRNSKVFEIFQDQKNFYNYYVQAIKLIDISKIKELTIEENINLQMCKNNLNTILQFNDQVQLGEFTDDINKMVNIIDDYFKNCNFTYQVNDLINKLNENSLSYIEYINKQIRSLFKENSILNLSNKLYSDICNLKNYILEKYNCGNNDKENLVRYLINHEHLNIIEDTNFNEYLKNIKTKYENLSNLEEDFKDIYKLYKLNSSKNFQQYYNNISIIVYNAKFTISNFYKEYIIRKISFKNKKYYNLNNLYKDVEIHLKNIENLKEENSILI
;
A
#
# COMPACT_ATOMS: atom_id res chain seq x y z
N MET A 1 52.07 21.46 -17.04
CA MET A 1 50.80 21.24 -16.31
C MET A 1 49.98 20.25 -17.11
N SER A 2 49.63 19.09 -16.54
CA SER A 2 48.84 18.08 -17.24
C SER A 2 47.40 18.58 -17.40
N ASN A 3 46.96 18.76 -18.64
CA ASN A 3 45.54 18.98 -18.95
C ASN A 3 44.79 17.70 -18.61
N ASN A 4 44.17 17.65 -17.43
CA ASN A 4 43.28 16.56 -17.05
C ASN A 4 42.07 16.57 -17.97
N THR A 5 42.07 15.69 -18.97
CA THR A 5 40.96 15.49 -19.89
C THR A 5 39.77 14.95 -19.10
N LYS A 6 38.67 15.70 -19.03
CA LYS A 6 37.44 15.27 -18.36
C LYS A 6 36.53 14.61 -19.39
N ILE A 7 36.66 13.30 -19.55
CA ILE A 7 35.79 12.52 -20.45
C ILE A 7 34.81 11.70 -19.62
N LEU A 8 33.51 11.85 -19.89
CA LEU A 8 32.48 10.92 -19.39
C LEU A 8 32.12 9.95 -20.50
N ALA A 9 32.48 8.69 -20.31
CA ALA A 9 32.07 7.59 -21.17
C ALA A 9 30.87 6.87 -20.55
N LEU A 10 29.72 6.92 -21.22
CA LEU A 10 28.55 6.17 -20.80
C LEU A 10 28.42 4.94 -21.65
N ASP A 11 28.47 3.83 -20.94
CA ASP A 11 28.41 2.54 -21.54
C ASP A 11 26.96 2.08 -21.69
N LEU A 12 26.46 2.11 -22.93
CA LEU A 12 25.10 1.73 -23.27
C LEU A 12 24.98 0.27 -23.71
N ARG A 13 25.91 -0.60 -23.28
CA ARG A 13 26.08 -2.02 -23.66
C ARG A 13 24.82 -2.91 -23.63
N ASN A 14 23.70 -2.46 -23.06
CA ASN A 14 22.42 -3.18 -22.99
C ASN A 14 21.34 -2.69 -23.98
N ARG A 15 21.68 -1.95 -25.05
CA ARG A 15 20.74 -1.56 -26.12
C ARG A 15 21.11 -2.18 -27.47
N GLU A 16 20.11 -2.40 -28.34
CA GLU A 16 20.27 -2.97 -29.69
C GLU A 16 21.25 -2.19 -30.58
N VAL A 17 21.40 -0.88 -30.34
CA VAL A 17 22.39 -0.03 -31.00
C VAL A 17 23.57 0.20 -30.04
N ARG A 18 24.68 -0.49 -30.31
CA ARG A 18 25.90 -0.51 -29.48
C ARG A 18 26.76 0.75 -29.65
N ASN A 19 26.22 1.91 -29.31
CA ASN A 19 27.01 3.15 -29.32
C ASN A 19 27.23 3.62 -27.88
N SER A 20 28.50 3.68 -27.46
CA SER A 20 28.89 4.43 -26.26
C SER A 20 28.71 5.91 -26.52
N ILE A 21 28.15 6.65 -25.56
CA ILE A 21 28.14 8.11 -25.62
C ILE A 21 29.42 8.59 -24.94
N ILE A 22 30.29 9.25 -25.71
CA ILE A 22 31.49 9.88 -25.20
C ILE A 22 31.23 11.38 -25.18
N LEU A 23 31.21 11.96 -23.98
CA LEU A 23 31.08 13.40 -23.80
C LEU A 23 32.45 13.96 -23.42
N ASP A 24 32.96 14.87 -24.24
CA ASP A 24 34.12 15.70 -23.90
C ASP A 24 33.64 16.88 -23.04
N LEU A 25 34.04 16.88 -21.76
CA LEU A 25 33.64 17.90 -20.78
C LEU A 25 34.71 18.98 -20.60
N ASN A 26 35.77 19.00 -21.41
CA ASN A 26 36.91 19.92 -21.26
C ASN A 26 36.52 21.40 -21.35
N ASN A 27 35.46 21.71 -22.11
CA ASN A 27 34.98 23.07 -22.33
C ASN A 27 33.81 23.48 -21.42
N ILE A 28 33.45 22.68 -20.41
CA ILE A 28 32.37 23.00 -19.47
C ILE A 28 32.95 23.71 -18.24
N PRO A 29 32.72 25.01 -18.04
CA PRO A 29 33.31 25.75 -16.93
C PRO A 29 32.63 25.45 -15.58
N GLY A 30 33.44 25.11 -14.56
CA GLY A 30 33.06 24.98 -13.15
C GLY A 30 32.88 23.55 -12.61
N GLU A 31 32.64 23.41 -11.29
CA GLU A 31 32.11 22.19 -10.67
C GLU A 31 30.64 22.03 -11.05
N LYS A 32 30.36 21.60 -12.27
CA LYS A 32 28.98 21.49 -12.77
C LYS A 32 28.64 20.06 -13.15
N LYS A 33 27.54 19.58 -12.56
CA LYS A 33 26.89 18.32 -12.88
C LYS A 33 26.49 18.31 -14.36
N CYS A 34 26.80 17.23 -15.07
CA CYS A 34 26.23 16.91 -16.38
C CYS A 34 24.97 16.06 -16.15
N ILE A 35 23.81 16.55 -16.60
CA ILE A 35 22.55 15.80 -16.55
C ILE A 35 22.27 15.31 -17.96
N ILE A 36 21.94 14.03 -18.08
CA ILE A 36 21.61 13.40 -19.34
C ILE A 36 20.14 13.07 -19.28
N ASP A 37 19.37 13.84 -20.04
CA ASP A 37 17.95 13.61 -20.19
C ASP A 37 17.75 12.37 -21.05
N LEU A 38 17.11 11.36 -20.46
CA LEU A 38 16.59 10.24 -21.22
C LEU A 38 15.38 10.75 -22.01
N ASP A 39 15.44 10.67 -23.34
CA ASP A 39 14.30 11.04 -24.17
C ASP A 39 13.15 10.06 -23.95
N ILE A 40 12.15 10.50 -23.19
CA ILE A 40 10.95 9.74 -22.88
C ILE A 40 9.84 10.00 -23.89
N LYS A 41 10.00 10.98 -24.79
CA LYS A 41 8.96 11.32 -25.78
C LYS A 41 8.64 10.15 -26.69
N ASP A 42 9.65 9.37 -27.08
CA ASP A 42 9.44 8.17 -27.90
C ASP A 42 8.75 7.04 -27.13
N HIS A 43 8.94 6.98 -25.81
CA HIS A 43 8.21 6.03 -24.95
C HIS A 43 6.75 6.45 -24.77
N ASP A 44 6.49 7.73 -24.50
CA ASP A 44 5.15 8.29 -24.38
C ASP A 44 4.32 8.04 -25.65
N LYS A 45 4.89 8.31 -26.83
CA LYS A 45 4.26 8.01 -28.13
C LYS A 45 3.91 6.52 -28.28
N LYS A 46 4.78 5.62 -27.84
CA LYS A 46 4.53 4.17 -27.92
C LYS A 46 3.40 3.75 -26.98
N LEU A 47 3.38 4.25 -25.75
CA LEU A 47 2.29 3.97 -24.81
C LEU A 47 0.95 4.45 -25.36
N LYS A 48 0.90 5.69 -25.87
CA LYS A 48 -0.29 6.24 -26.54
C LYS A 48 -0.75 5.39 -27.70
N LYS A 49 0.19 4.94 -28.55
CA LYS A 49 -0.13 4.07 -29.67
C LYS A 49 -0.77 2.75 -29.20
N TYR A 50 -0.17 2.06 -28.23
CA TYR A 50 -0.76 0.82 -27.70
C TYR A 50 -2.14 1.05 -27.08
N PHE A 51 -2.35 2.20 -26.44
CA PHE A 51 -3.65 2.57 -25.90
C PHE A 51 -4.71 2.78 -27.01
N ILE A 52 -4.39 3.56 -28.05
CA ILE A 52 -5.27 3.84 -29.19
C ILE A 52 -5.58 2.55 -29.97
N ASP A 53 -4.55 1.73 -30.20
CA ASP A 53 -4.66 0.45 -30.91
C ASP A 53 -5.34 -0.64 -30.04
N LYS A 54 -5.70 -0.31 -28.80
CA LYS A 54 -6.32 -1.21 -27.79
C LYS A 54 -5.48 -2.45 -27.48
N GLU A 55 -4.16 -2.35 -27.65
CA GLU A 55 -3.19 -3.39 -27.32
C GLU A 55 -2.84 -3.35 -25.81
N TYR A 56 -3.86 -3.51 -24.97
CA TYR A 56 -3.75 -3.25 -23.52
C TYR A 56 -2.73 -4.12 -22.79
N ASP A 57 -2.57 -5.39 -23.19
CA ASP A 57 -1.59 -6.26 -22.53
C ASP A 57 -0.14 -5.79 -22.83
N LYS A 58 0.14 -5.39 -24.08
CA LYS A 58 1.43 -4.79 -24.46
C LYS A 58 1.66 -3.44 -23.79
N LEU A 59 0.61 -2.63 -23.63
CA LEU A 59 0.66 -1.37 -22.90
C LEU A 59 1.13 -1.58 -21.45
N ILE A 60 0.51 -2.52 -20.73
CA ILE A 60 0.84 -2.83 -19.34
C ILE A 60 2.24 -3.42 -19.20
N GLU A 61 2.67 -4.29 -20.12
CA GLU A 61 4.03 -4.81 -20.16
C GLU A 61 5.06 -3.68 -20.33
N LYS A 62 4.81 -2.77 -21.28
CA LYS A 62 5.71 -1.63 -21.53
C LYS A 62 5.80 -0.66 -20.35
N ILE A 63 4.70 -0.44 -19.62
CA ILE A 63 4.70 0.36 -18.39
C ILE A 63 5.61 -0.27 -17.33
N LYS A 64 5.55 -1.59 -17.15
CA LYS A 64 6.42 -2.30 -16.18
C LYS A 64 7.90 -2.18 -16.54
N ASP A 65 8.24 -2.33 -17.82
CA ASP A 65 9.61 -2.10 -18.30
C ASP A 65 10.12 -0.71 -17.94
N LEU A 66 9.29 0.31 -18.19
CA LEU A 66 9.66 1.70 -17.99
C LEU A 66 9.77 2.06 -16.51
N GLU A 67 8.94 1.48 -15.66
CA GLU A 67 9.04 1.67 -14.22
C GLU A 67 10.39 1.21 -13.67
N GLY A 68 10.92 0.08 -14.16
CA GLY A 68 12.26 -0.38 -13.78
C GLY A 68 13.37 0.62 -14.11
N VAL A 69 13.22 1.36 -15.23
CA VAL A 69 14.21 2.35 -15.69
C VAL A 69 14.02 3.70 -14.98
N ILE A 70 12.79 4.18 -14.88
CA ILE A 70 12.45 5.53 -14.39
C ILE A 70 12.54 5.60 -12.85
N SER A 71 12.31 4.48 -12.15
CA SER A 71 12.39 4.41 -10.67
C SER A 71 13.77 4.71 -10.08
N ILE A 72 14.82 4.77 -10.90
CA ILE A 72 16.18 5.18 -10.51
C ILE A 72 16.24 6.70 -10.24
N ASN A 73 15.33 7.50 -10.82
CA ASN A 73 15.32 8.96 -10.71
C ASN A 73 14.01 9.51 -10.12
N ARG A 74 13.67 9.07 -8.91
CA ARG A 74 12.39 9.36 -8.22
C ARG A 74 12.10 10.84 -7.96
N ASN A 75 13.13 11.69 -7.96
CA ASN A 75 13.00 13.12 -7.64
C ASN A 75 12.87 13.99 -8.90
N SER A 76 12.60 13.39 -10.06
CA SER A 76 12.47 14.10 -11.33
C SER A 76 11.00 14.37 -11.66
N LYS A 77 10.72 15.53 -12.26
CA LYS A 77 9.39 15.84 -12.82
C LYS A 77 8.94 14.80 -13.85
N VAL A 78 9.90 14.19 -14.52
CA VAL A 78 9.73 13.05 -15.42
C VAL A 78 9.12 11.83 -14.72
N PHE A 79 9.62 11.50 -13.52
CA PHE A 79 9.08 10.40 -12.72
C PHE A 79 7.63 10.68 -12.31
N GLU A 80 7.31 11.91 -11.91
CA GLU A 80 5.94 12.32 -11.57
C GLU A 80 4.99 12.15 -12.77
N ILE A 81 5.34 12.70 -13.94
CA ILE A 81 4.54 12.57 -15.17
C ILE A 81 4.32 11.10 -15.54
N PHE A 82 5.38 10.29 -15.45
CA PHE A 82 5.27 8.85 -15.74
C PHE A 82 4.34 8.14 -14.74
N GLN A 83 4.38 8.47 -13.45
CA GLN A 83 3.48 7.86 -12.46
C GLN A 83 2.03 8.22 -12.75
N ASP A 84 1.75 9.47 -13.10
CA ASP A 84 0.39 9.89 -13.47
C ASP A 84 -0.13 9.11 -14.69
N GLN A 85 0.67 9.03 -15.76
CA GLN A 85 0.33 8.25 -16.95
C GLN A 85 0.13 6.77 -16.65
N LYS A 86 1.05 6.17 -15.89
CA LYS A 86 0.96 4.78 -15.44
C LYS A 86 -0.35 4.54 -14.68
N ASN A 87 -0.69 5.42 -13.73
CA ASN A 87 -1.90 5.31 -12.93
C ASN A 87 -3.15 5.38 -13.81
N PHE A 88 -3.23 6.35 -14.72
CA PHE A 88 -4.31 6.45 -15.69
C PHE A 88 -4.49 5.16 -16.50
N TYR A 89 -3.43 4.69 -17.16
CA TYR A 89 -3.50 3.49 -17.99
C TYR A 89 -3.91 2.26 -17.19
N ASN A 90 -3.36 2.08 -15.98
CA ASN A 90 -3.72 0.96 -15.12
C ASN A 90 -5.22 0.99 -14.75
N TYR A 91 -5.74 2.13 -14.30
CA TYR A 91 -7.15 2.24 -13.93
C TYR A 91 -8.08 2.06 -15.13
N TYR A 92 -7.72 2.61 -16.30
CA TYR A 92 -8.49 2.47 -17.52
C TYR A 92 -8.55 1.02 -18.00
N VAL A 93 -7.39 0.34 -18.08
CA VAL A 93 -7.29 -1.05 -18.51
C VAL A 93 -7.99 -1.99 -17.52
N GLN A 94 -7.91 -1.71 -16.22
CA GLN A 94 -8.64 -2.49 -15.23
C GLN A 94 -10.15 -2.31 -15.37
N ALA A 95 -10.63 -1.08 -15.55
CA ALA A 95 -12.04 -0.80 -15.76
C ALA A 95 -12.57 -1.51 -17.03
N ILE A 96 -11.86 -1.42 -18.16
CA ILE A 96 -12.33 -2.03 -19.40
C ILE A 96 -12.40 -3.55 -19.31
N LYS A 97 -11.43 -4.20 -18.65
CA LYS A 97 -11.45 -5.65 -18.41
C LYS A 97 -12.66 -6.06 -17.58
N LEU A 98 -13.00 -5.30 -16.52
CA LEU A 98 -14.18 -5.56 -15.70
C LEU A 98 -15.49 -5.33 -16.47
N ILE A 99 -15.57 -4.27 -17.29
CA ILE A 99 -16.72 -4.01 -18.16
C ILE A 99 -16.90 -5.11 -19.21
N ASP A 100 -15.80 -5.64 -19.78
CA ASP A 100 -15.91 -6.75 -20.74
C ASP A 100 -16.38 -8.04 -20.06
N ILE A 101 -15.93 -8.30 -18.83
CA ILE A 101 -16.45 -9.41 -18.02
C ILE A 101 -17.95 -9.23 -17.74
N SER A 102 -18.38 -8.01 -17.42
CA SER A 102 -19.78 -7.73 -17.07
C SER A 102 -20.78 -7.96 -18.22
N LYS A 103 -20.28 -7.96 -19.47
CA LYS A 103 -21.08 -8.33 -20.66
C LYS A 103 -21.36 -9.83 -20.75
N ILE A 104 -20.60 -10.66 -20.02
CA ILE A 104 -20.66 -12.13 -20.10
C ILE A 104 -21.29 -12.71 -18.84
N LYS A 105 -20.98 -12.15 -17.66
CA LYS A 105 -21.51 -12.57 -16.37
C LYS A 105 -21.74 -11.38 -15.46
N GLU A 106 -22.56 -11.56 -14.43
CA GLU A 106 -22.64 -10.58 -13.35
C GLU A 106 -21.30 -10.50 -12.61
N LEU A 107 -20.83 -9.27 -12.33
CA LEU A 107 -19.64 -9.06 -11.52
C LEU A 107 -19.93 -9.43 -10.07
N THR A 108 -18.95 -10.04 -9.41
CA THR A 108 -18.93 -10.25 -7.96
C THR A 108 -18.87 -8.90 -7.23
N ILE A 109 -19.15 -8.92 -5.92
CA ILE A 109 -19.09 -7.71 -5.09
C ILE A 109 -17.69 -7.06 -5.09
N GLU A 110 -16.62 -7.86 -5.10
CA GLU A 110 -15.24 -7.38 -5.18
C GLU A 110 -14.92 -6.78 -6.54
N GLU A 111 -15.35 -7.42 -7.63
CA GLU A 111 -15.21 -6.89 -8.99
C GLU A 111 -15.97 -5.55 -9.12
N ASN A 112 -17.16 -5.43 -8.53
CA ASN A 112 -17.92 -4.18 -8.47
C ASN A 112 -17.22 -3.09 -7.64
N ILE A 113 -16.68 -3.43 -6.47
CA ILE A 113 -15.89 -2.51 -5.64
C ILE A 113 -14.68 -2.00 -6.41
N ASN A 114 -13.94 -2.90 -7.06
CA ASN A 114 -12.77 -2.54 -7.88
C ASN A 114 -13.17 -1.63 -9.05
N LEU A 115 -14.30 -1.88 -9.71
CA LEU A 115 -14.78 -1.03 -10.78
C LEU A 115 -15.14 0.39 -10.29
N GLN A 116 -15.79 0.50 -9.12
CA GLN A 116 -16.08 1.79 -8.48
C GLN A 116 -14.80 2.51 -8.05
N MET A 117 -13.78 1.79 -7.56
CA MET A 117 -12.46 2.36 -7.28
C MET A 117 -11.81 2.95 -8.54
N CYS A 118 -11.83 2.21 -9.65
CA CYS A 118 -11.32 2.73 -10.93
C CYS A 118 -12.03 4.02 -11.32
N LYS A 119 -13.37 4.07 -11.24
CA LYS A 119 -14.15 5.27 -11.51
C LYS A 119 -13.75 6.44 -10.61
N ASN A 120 -13.65 6.22 -9.29
CA ASN A 120 -13.28 7.28 -8.35
C ASN A 120 -11.87 7.82 -8.65
N ASN A 121 -10.90 6.96 -8.96
CA ASN A 121 -9.54 7.37 -9.30
C ASN A 121 -9.49 8.14 -10.64
N LEU A 122 -10.25 7.71 -11.64
CA LEU A 122 -10.41 8.41 -12.91
C LEU A 122 -11.03 9.81 -12.71
N ASN A 123 -12.05 9.93 -11.84
CA ASN A 123 -12.60 11.23 -11.45
C ASN A 123 -11.60 12.11 -10.70
N THR A 124 -10.76 11.53 -9.83
CA THR A 124 -9.68 12.27 -9.19
C THR A 124 -8.70 12.83 -10.21
N ILE A 125 -8.32 12.04 -11.23
CA ILE A 125 -7.47 12.52 -12.33
C ILE A 125 -8.13 13.71 -13.06
N LEU A 126 -9.43 13.64 -13.35
CA LEU A 126 -10.18 14.75 -13.96
C LEU A 126 -10.22 16.01 -13.07
N GLN A 127 -10.41 15.85 -11.77
CA GLN A 127 -10.45 16.98 -10.82
C GLN A 127 -9.11 17.70 -10.71
N PHE A 128 -8.01 16.98 -10.85
CA PHE A 128 -6.65 17.52 -10.76
C PHE A 128 -5.99 17.67 -12.13
N ASN A 129 -6.76 17.72 -13.22
CA ASN A 129 -6.24 17.72 -14.60
C ASN A 129 -5.33 18.93 -14.93
N ASP A 130 -5.42 20.04 -14.19
CA ASP A 130 -4.48 21.16 -14.34
C ASP A 130 -3.10 20.87 -13.73
N GLN A 131 -3.05 19.97 -12.75
CA GLN A 131 -1.81 19.52 -12.08
C GLN A 131 -1.24 18.26 -12.75
N VAL A 132 -2.15 17.39 -13.16
CA VAL A 132 -1.88 16.10 -13.79
C VAL A 132 -1.77 16.33 -15.30
N GLN A 133 -0.61 16.08 -15.89
CA GLN A 133 -0.33 16.39 -17.32
C GLN A 133 -1.01 15.41 -18.30
N LEU A 134 -2.31 15.13 -18.09
CA LEU A 134 -3.11 14.15 -18.83
C LEU A 134 -4.30 14.78 -19.58
N GLY A 135 -4.27 16.10 -19.82
CA GLY A 135 -5.37 16.82 -20.46
C GLY A 135 -5.81 16.24 -21.81
N GLU A 136 -4.92 15.59 -22.55
CA GLU A 136 -5.22 14.92 -23.82
C GLU A 136 -6.13 13.67 -23.66
N PHE A 137 -6.16 13.03 -22.49
CA PHE A 137 -6.97 11.84 -22.21
C PHE A 137 -8.32 12.17 -21.58
N THR A 138 -8.63 13.45 -21.36
CA THR A 138 -9.86 13.91 -20.70
C THR A 138 -11.11 13.28 -21.30
N ASP A 139 -11.22 13.23 -22.62
CA ASP A 139 -12.37 12.65 -23.32
C ASP A 139 -12.48 11.14 -23.09
N ASP A 140 -11.36 10.42 -23.08
CA ASP A 140 -11.35 8.98 -22.84
C ASP A 140 -11.70 8.65 -21.39
N ILE A 141 -11.23 9.46 -20.44
CA ILE A 141 -11.60 9.33 -19.04
C ILE A 141 -13.11 9.56 -18.87
N ASN A 142 -13.65 10.65 -19.43
CA ASN A 142 -15.09 10.94 -19.37
C ASN A 142 -15.94 9.82 -19.98
N LYS A 143 -15.54 9.28 -21.15
CA LYS A 143 -16.22 8.13 -21.76
C LYS A 143 -16.21 6.92 -20.84
N MET A 144 -15.07 6.60 -20.22
CA MET A 144 -14.95 5.45 -19.32
C MET A 144 -15.82 5.64 -18.07
N VAL A 145 -15.78 6.82 -17.44
CA VAL A 145 -16.63 7.15 -16.28
C VAL A 145 -18.11 6.96 -16.62
N ASN A 146 -18.57 7.47 -17.78
CA ASN A 146 -19.94 7.30 -18.23
C ASN A 146 -20.33 5.83 -18.42
N ILE A 147 -19.45 5.01 -19.02
CA ILE A 147 -19.67 3.57 -19.17
C ILE A 147 -19.84 2.90 -17.80
N ILE A 148 -19.01 3.27 -16.82
CA ILE A 148 -19.11 2.73 -15.47
C ILE A 148 -20.40 3.20 -14.78
N ASP A 149 -20.79 4.46 -14.95
CA ASP A 149 -22.06 4.99 -14.45
C ASP A 149 -23.26 4.23 -15.00
N ASP A 150 -23.28 3.99 -16.32
CA ASP A 150 -24.36 3.25 -16.97
C ASP A 150 -24.38 1.78 -16.54
N TYR A 151 -23.22 1.18 -16.29
CA TYR A 151 -23.15 -0.13 -15.67
C TYR A 151 -23.81 -0.12 -14.28
N PHE A 152 -23.46 0.81 -13.39
CA PHE A 152 -23.98 0.83 -12.02
C PHE A 152 -25.49 1.12 -11.95
N LYS A 153 -26.03 1.91 -12.89
CA LYS A 153 -27.49 2.12 -13.01
C LYS A 153 -28.26 0.83 -13.31
N ASN A 154 -27.64 -0.11 -14.02
CA ASN A 154 -28.29 -1.32 -14.50
C ASN A 154 -27.91 -2.57 -13.68
N CYS A 155 -26.81 -2.53 -12.95
CA CYS A 155 -26.36 -3.66 -12.14
C CYS A 155 -27.23 -3.85 -10.88
N ASN A 156 -27.31 -5.08 -10.38
CA ASN A 156 -28.06 -5.39 -9.18
C ASN A 156 -27.21 -5.29 -7.90
N PHE A 157 -26.35 -4.27 -7.80
CA PHE A 157 -25.41 -4.14 -6.68
C PHE A 157 -26.13 -4.06 -5.33
N THR A 158 -27.28 -3.40 -5.28
CA THR A 158 -28.16 -3.35 -4.09
C THR A 158 -28.54 -4.75 -3.60
N TYR A 159 -28.86 -5.67 -4.51
CA TYR A 159 -29.15 -7.07 -4.16
C TYR A 159 -27.91 -7.77 -3.60
N GLN A 160 -26.74 -7.57 -4.20
CA GLN A 160 -25.49 -8.17 -3.70
C GLN A 160 -25.16 -7.71 -2.27
N VAL A 161 -25.36 -6.43 -1.96
CA VAL A 161 -25.17 -5.90 -0.60
C VAL A 161 -26.20 -6.50 0.38
N ASN A 162 -27.46 -6.69 -0.04
CA ASN A 162 -28.46 -7.39 0.78
C ASN A 162 -28.13 -8.86 1.01
N ASP A 163 -27.60 -9.55 0.00
CA ASP A 163 -27.15 -10.94 0.11
C ASP A 163 -25.99 -11.06 1.11
N LEU A 164 -25.07 -10.09 1.16
CA LEU A 164 -24.05 -10.03 2.21
C LEU A 164 -24.65 -9.91 3.62
N ILE A 165 -25.67 -9.06 3.80
CA ILE A 165 -26.37 -8.92 5.08
C ILE A 165 -26.95 -10.27 5.52
N ASN A 166 -27.61 -10.99 4.60
CA ASN A 166 -28.21 -12.29 4.89
C ASN A 166 -27.16 -13.39 5.19
N LYS A 167 -25.94 -13.24 4.68
CA LYS A 167 -24.82 -14.17 4.90
C LYS A 167 -23.98 -13.83 6.13
N LEU A 168 -24.27 -12.73 6.83
CA LEU A 168 -23.52 -12.31 8.01
C LEU A 168 -23.68 -13.33 9.15
N ASN A 169 -22.55 -13.93 9.55
CA ASN A 169 -22.41 -14.82 10.68
C ASN A 169 -20.96 -14.78 11.19
N GLU A 170 -20.63 -15.52 12.26
CA GLU A 170 -19.29 -15.50 12.88
C GLU A 170 -18.17 -15.80 11.87
N ASN A 171 -18.36 -16.78 10.98
CA ASN A 171 -17.37 -17.20 9.99
C ASN A 171 -17.18 -16.20 8.85
N SER A 172 -18.22 -15.45 8.49
CA SER A 172 -18.16 -14.47 7.40
C SER A 172 -17.88 -13.04 7.88
N LEU A 173 -17.91 -12.81 9.21
CA LEU A 173 -17.86 -11.50 9.83
C LEU A 173 -16.68 -10.64 9.35
N SER A 174 -15.46 -11.16 9.44
CA SER A 174 -14.25 -10.42 9.11
C SER A 174 -14.24 -9.99 7.64
N TYR A 175 -14.58 -10.91 6.72
CA TYR A 175 -14.69 -10.62 5.29
C TYR A 175 -15.78 -9.58 5.00
N ILE A 176 -16.98 -9.77 5.55
CA ILE A 176 -18.10 -8.86 5.33
C ILE A 176 -17.82 -7.47 5.92
N GLU A 177 -17.14 -7.39 7.07
CA GLU A 177 -16.67 -6.12 7.64
C GLU A 177 -15.69 -5.40 6.70
N TYR A 178 -14.72 -6.14 6.13
CA TYR A 178 -13.79 -5.60 5.15
C TYR A 178 -14.52 -5.06 3.92
N ILE A 179 -15.40 -5.86 3.33
CA ILE A 179 -16.19 -5.46 2.16
C ILE A 179 -17.08 -4.25 2.47
N ASN A 180 -17.77 -4.25 3.62
CA ASN A 180 -18.62 -3.13 4.01
C ASN A 180 -17.81 -1.84 4.21
N LYS A 181 -16.59 -1.91 4.76
CA LYS A 181 -15.70 -0.75 4.87
C LYS A 181 -15.35 -0.16 3.51
N GLN A 182 -15.08 -0.99 2.51
CA GLN A 182 -14.82 -0.54 1.14
C GLN A 182 -16.08 0.08 0.52
N ILE A 183 -17.26 -0.52 0.74
CA ILE A 183 -18.52 0.04 0.23
C ILE A 183 -18.77 1.44 0.81
N ARG A 184 -18.63 1.62 2.13
CA ARG A 184 -18.82 2.93 2.78
C ARG A 184 -17.85 4.00 2.30
N SER A 185 -16.61 3.63 1.96
CA SER A 185 -15.61 4.59 1.50
C SER A 185 -15.82 5.00 0.04
N LEU A 186 -16.37 4.11 -0.79
CA LEU A 186 -16.45 4.30 -2.24
C LEU A 186 -17.82 4.78 -2.73
N PHE A 187 -18.90 4.31 -2.10
CA PHE A 187 -20.27 4.57 -2.53
C PHE A 187 -20.91 5.62 -1.64
N LYS A 188 -21.31 6.74 -2.24
CA LYS A 188 -22.00 7.85 -1.56
C LYS A 188 -23.49 7.93 -1.88
N GLU A 189 -24.01 6.94 -2.61
CA GLU A 189 -25.42 6.86 -3.00
C GLU A 189 -26.31 6.51 -1.81
N ASN A 190 -27.45 7.19 -1.67
CA ASN A 190 -28.31 7.04 -0.50
C ASN A 190 -28.78 5.59 -0.25
N SER A 191 -29.11 4.81 -1.30
CA SER A 191 -29.61 3.44 -1.16
C SER A 191 -28.54 2.46 -0.68
N ILE A 192 -27.39 2.41 -1.36
CA ILE A 192 -26.25 1.55 -1.01
C ILE A 192 -25.66 1.96 0.34
N LEU A 193 -25.54 3.26 0.60
CA LEU A 193 -25.02 3.77 1.87
C LEU A 193 -25.95 3.40 3.04
N ASN A 194 -27.27 3.45 2.85
CA ASN A 194 -28.23 3.01 3.88
C ASN A 194 -28.10 1.52 4.19
N LEU A 195 -28.00 0.67 3.16
CA LEU A 195 -27.77 -0.76 3.36
C LEU A 195 -26.43 -1.04 4.05
N SER A 196 -25.39 -0.33 3.65
CA SER A 196 -24.06 -0.44 4.22
C SER A 196 -24.01 0.01 5.69
N ASN A 197 -24.76 1.06 6.06
CA ASN A 197 -24.92 1.50 7.44
C ASN A 197 -25.72 0.49 8.27
N LYS A 198 -26.77 -0.12 7.70
CA LYS A 198 -27.48 -1.23 8.35
C LYS A 198 -26.53 -2.40 8.60
N LEU A 199 -25.81 -2.84 7.57
CA LEU A 199 -24.81 -3.91 7.67
C LEU A 199 -23.75 -3.59 8.72
N TYR A 200 -23.30 -2.33 8.81
CA TYR A 200 -22.37 -1.89 9.84
C TYR A 200 -22.94 -2.06 11.25
N SER A 201 -24.21 -1.70 11.47
CA SER A 201 -24.90 -1.94 12.75
C SER A 201 -24.96 -3.42 13.09
N ASP A 202 -25.28 -4.28 12.12
CA ASP A 202 -25.36 -5.73 12.32
C ASP A 202 -23.97 -6.34 12.62
N ILE A 203 -22.92 -5.87 11.95
CA ILE A 203 -21.51 -6.19 12.24
C ILE A 203 -21.17 -5.81 13.69
N CYS A 204 -21.48 -4.59 14.12
CA CYS A 204 -21.19 -4.12 15.48
C CYS A 204 -21.90 -4.98 16.53
N ASN A 205 -23.19 -5.29 16.31
CA ASN A 205 -23.95 -6.16 17.20
C ASN A 205 -23.34 -7.56 17.30
N LEU A 206 -22.94 -8.15 16.16
CA LEU A 206 -22.31 -9.46 16.14
C LEU A 206 -20.92 -9.45 16.82
N LYS A 207 -20.08 -8.44 16.58
CA LYS A 207 -18.79 -8.31 17.27
C LYS A 207 -18.98 -8.20 18.79
N ASN A 208 -19.95 -7.41 19.26
CA ASN A 208 -20.24 -7.28 20.69
C ASN A 208 -20.69 -8.61 21.31
N TYR A 209 -21.56 -9.34 20.62
CA TYR A 209 -21.99 -10.67 21.05
C TYR A 209 -20.82 -11.66 21.15
N ILE A 210 -19.90 -11.67 20.18
CA ILE A 210 -18.70 -12.51 20.22
C ILE A 210 -17.77 -12.08 21.37
N LEU A 211 -17.65 -10.77 21.64
CA LEU A 211 -16.88 -10.27 22.77
C LEU A 211 -17.48 -10.69 24.13
N GLU A 212 -18.80 -10.67 24.26
CA GLU A 212 -19.49 -11.18 25.45
C GLU A 212 -19.20 -12.67 25.65
N LYS A 213 -19.33 -13.49 24.60
CA LYS A 213 -18.92 -14.91 24.61
C LYS A 213 -17.47 -15.11 25.05
N TYR A 214 -16.57 -14.28 24.53
CA TYR A 214 -15.15 -14.30 24.89
C TYR A 214 -14.94 -14.04 26.39
N ASN A 215 -15.62 -13.02 26.92
CA ASN A 215 -15.53 -12.60 28.32
C ASN A 215 -16.15 -13.61 29.30
N CYS A 216 -17.13 -14.41 28.86
CA CYS A 216 -17.79 -15.43 29.67
C CYS A 216 -16.94 -16.69 29.93
N GLY A 217 -15.76 -16.83 29.33
CA GLY A 217 -14.77 -17.83 29.74
C GLY A 217 -14.87 -19.21 29.10
N ASN A 218 -15.53 -19.36 27.94
CA ASN A 218 -15.56 -20.63 27.20
C ASN A 218 -14.15 -21.06 26.74
N ASN A 219 -13.95 -22.38 26.56
CA ASN A 219 -12.69 -23.01 26.12
C ASN A 219 -12.26 -22.69 24.67
N ASP A 220 -13.02 -21.87 23.95
CA ASP A 220 -12.80 -21.54 22.52
C ASP A 220 -12.29 -20.11 22.27
N LYS A 221 -11.63 -19.49 23.26
CA LYS A 221 -11.12 -18.11 23.15
C LYS A 221 -10.26 -17.87 21.92
N GLU A 222 -9.39 -18.81 21.57
CA GLU A 222 -8.53 -18.72 20.39
C GLU A 222 -9.34 -18.64 19.10
N ASN A 223 -10.45 -19.40 19.01
CA ASN A 223 -11.35 -19.39 17.86
C ASN A 223 -12.20 -18.11 17.80
N LEU A 224 -12.70 -17.62 18.93
CA LEU A 224 -13.49 -16.38 18.99
C LEU A 224 -12.66 -15.15 18.60
N VAL A 225 -11.39 -15.14 18.95
CA VAL A 225 -10.45 -14.09 18.53
C VAL A 225 -10.34 -14.05 17.00
N ARG A 226 -10.40 -15.20 16.30
CA ARG A 226 -10.34 -15.25 14.81
C ARG A 226 -11.43 -14.44 14.15
N TYR A 227 -12.63 -14.42 14.71
CA TYR A 227 -13.77 -13.68 14.17
C TYR A 227 -13.67 -12.17 14.42
N LEU A 228 -12.94 -11.76 15.46
CA LEU A 228 -12.78 -10.36 15.84
C LEU A 228 -11.60 -9.68 15.15
N ILE A 229 -10.79 -10.45 14.42
CA ILE A 229 -9.62 -9.95 13.71
C ILE A 229 -10.01 -9.45 12.32
N ASN A 230 -9.43 -8.31 11.92
CA ASN A 230 -9.59 -7.74 10.59
C ASN A 230 -9.22 -8.77 9.51
N HIS A 231 -10.00 -8.83 8.44
CA HIS A 231 -9.80 -9.75 7.31
C HIS A 231 -8.35 -9.77 6.78
N GLU A 232 -7.73 -8.59 6.68
CA GLU A 232 -6.35 -8.39 6.22
C GLU A 232 -5.30 -9.14 7.06
N HIS A 233 -5.65 -9.55 8.28
CA HIS A 233 -4.77 -10.25 9.20
C HIS A 233 -5.09 -11.76 9.32
N LEU A 234 -6.10 -12.29 8.62
CA LEU A 234 -6.51 -13.70 8.76
C LEU A 234 -5.42 -14.69 8.34
N ASN A 235 -4.66 -14.38 7.29
CA ASN A 235 -3.56 -15.22 6.79
C ASN A 235 -2.47 -15.48 7.85
N ILE A 236 -2.43 -14.70 8.93
CA ILE A 236 -1.48 -14.88 10.03
C ILE A 236 -1.98 -15.87 11.06
N ILE A 237 -3.29 -16.02 11.21
CA ILE A 237 -3.91 -16.96 12.15
C ILE A 237 -3.69 -18.41 11.68
N GLU A 238 -3.53 -18.60 10.37
CA GLU A 238 -3.20 -19.89 9.77
C GLU A 238 -1.73 -20.30 10.00
N ASP A 239 -0.88 -19.37 10.43
CA ASP A 239 0.47 -19.72 10.88
C ASP A 239 0.38 -20.38 12.25
N THR A 240 0.73 -21.66 12.32
CA THR A 240 0.69 -22.45 13.57
C THR A 240 1.50 -21.80 14.70
N ASN A 241 2.51 -20.99 14.37
CA ASN A 241 3.33 -20.27 15.35
C ASN A 241 2.61 -19.04 15.93
N PHE A 242 1.55 -18.54 15.30
CA PHE A 242 0.81 -17.38 15.80
C PHE A 242 -0.08 -17.72 17.00
N ASN A 243 -0.58 -18.97 17.08
CA ASN A 243 -1.40 -19.43 18.20
C ASN A 243 -0.68 -19.26 19.55
N GLU A 244 0.66 -19.39 19.59
CA GLU A 244 1.44 -19.15 20.81
C GLU A 244 1.33 -17.70 21.32
N TYR A 245 1.13 -16.74 20.42
CA TYR A 245 0.97 -15.33 20.79
C TYR A 245 -0.44 -15.02 21.27
N LEU A 246 -1.46 -15.73 20.76
CA LEU A 246 -2.85 -15.59 21.21
C LEU A 246 -3.02 -15.93 22.70
N LYS A 247 -2.16 -16.79 23.25
CA LYS A 247 -2.12 -17.10 24.69
C LYS A 247 -1.82 -15.89 25.58
N ASN A 248 -1.23 -14.83 25.03
CA ASN A 248 -0.90 -13.61 25.76
C ASN A 248 -2.03 -12.57 25.73
N ILE A 249 -3.15 -12.84 25.04
CA ILE A 249 -4.34 -11.99 25.04
C ILE A 249 -4.97 -12.01 26.44
N LYS A 250 -5.47 -10.86 26.90
CA LYS A 250 -6.10 -10.74 28.23
C LYS A 250 -7.33 -11.62 28.32
N THR A 251 -7.62 -12.12 29.51
CA THR A 251 -8.76 -13.01 29.73
C THR A 251 -10.13 -12.35 29.54
N LYS A 252 -10.19 -11.01 29.63
CA LYS A 252 -11.39 -10.19 29.47
C LYS A 252 -11.05 -8.82 28.86
N TYR A 253 -12.00 -8.24 28.14
CA TYR A 253 -11.94 -6.89 27.61
C TYR A 253 -13.22 -6.13 27.89
N GLU A 254 -13.10 -4.85 28.20
CA GLU A 254 -14.25 -3.95 28.42
C GLU A 254 -14.99 -3.64 27.12
N ASN A 255 -14.26 -3.52 26.03
CA ASN A 255 -14.79 -3.20 24.70
C ASN A 255 -13.91 -3.78 23.60
N LEU A 256 -14.43 -3.77 22.37
CA LEU A 256 -13.73 -4.29 21.18
C LEU A 256 -12.45 -3.52 20.84
N SER A 257 -12.42 -2.21 21.07
CA SER A 257 -11.26 -1.37 20.76
C SER A 257 -10.02 -1.83 21.55
N ASN A 258 -10.20 -2.13 22.84
CA ASN A 258 -9.11 -2.61 23.70
C ASN A 258 -8.59 -3.98 23.22
N LEU A 259 -9.47 -4.85 22.72
CA LEU A 259 -9.09 -6.15 22.14
C LEU A 259 -8.34 -5.95 20.81
N GLU A 260 -8.85 -5.10 19.93
CA GLU A 260 -8.24 -4.80 18.63
C GLU A 260 -6.85 -4.16 18.78
N GLU A 261 -6.65 -3.32 19.78
CA GLU A 261 -5.34 -2.75 20.12
C GLU A 261 -4.35 -3.81 20.58
N ASP A 262 -4.73 -4.64 21.56
CA ASP A 262 -3.89 -5.75 22.04
C ASP A 262 -3.55 -6.71 20.87
N PHE A 263 -4.51 -6.96 19.97
CA PHE A 263 -4.29 -7.79 18.80
C PHE A 263 -3.28 -7.18 17.82
N LYS A 264 -3.38 -5.88 17.53
CA LYS A 264 -2.40 -5.17 16.69
C LYS A 264 -0.99 -5.26 17.29
N ASP A 265 -0.89 -5.21 18.61
CA ASP A 265 0.39 -5.27 19.30
C ASP A 265 0.99 -6.68 19.27
N ILE A 266 0.18 -7.71 19.48
CA ILE A 266 0.55 -9.11 19.26
C ILE A 266 1.01 -9.36 17.82
N TYR A 267 0.27 -8.81 16.85
CA TYR A 267 0.61 -8.95 15.44
C TYR A 267 1.98 -8.33 15.09
N LYS A 268 2.26 -7.12 15.59
CA LYS A 268 3.58 -6.46 15.42
C LYS A 268 4.71 -7.33 15.96
N LEU A 269 4.53 -7.89 17.17
CA LEU A 269 5.51 -8.75 17.82
C LEU A 269 5.73 -10.06 17.05
N TYR A 270 4.64 -10.67 16.57
CA TYR A 270 4.72 -11.85 15.72
C TYR A 270 5.52 -11.59 14.44
N LYS A 271 5.21 -10.52 13.69
CA LYS A 271 5.95 -10.15 12.48
C LYS A 271 7.43 -9.86 12.76
N LEU A 272 7.71 -9.21 13.88
CA LEU A 272 9.07 -8.96 14.31
C LEU A 272 9.85 -10.26 14.54
N ASN A 273 9.28 -11.19 15.30
CA ASN A 273 9.94 -12.44 15.65
C ASN A 273 9.99 -13.46 14.50
N SER A 274 9.09 -13.36 13.53
CA SER A 274 9.05 -14.20 12.32
C SER A 274 9.84 -13.62 11.14
N SER A 275 10.53 -12.50 11.34
CA SER A 275 11.35 -11.86 10.29
C SER A 275 12.51 -12.76 9.87
N LYS A 276 12.58 -13.12 8.58
CA LYS A 276 13.59 -14.05 8.05
C LYS A 276 14.93 -13.39 7.75
N ASN A 277 14.94 -12.07 7.63
CA ASN A 277 16.15 -11.29 7.32
C ASN A 277 16.07 -9.88 7.92
N PHE A 278 17.21 -9.20 7.90
CA PHE A 278 17.33 -7.85 8.45
C PHE A 278 16.36 -6.84 7.80
N GLN A 279 16.10 -6.93 6.49
CA GLN A 279 15.19 -6.01 5.81
C GLN A 279 13.75 -6.14 6.31
N GLN A 280 13.25 -7.37 6.47
CA GLN A 280 11.92 -7.63 7.03
C GLN A 280 11.83 -7.14 8.47
N TYR A 281 12.84 -7.45 9.28
CA TYR A 281 12.94 -6.98 10.66
C TYR A 281 12.95 -5.45 10.73
N TYR A 282 13.72 -4.81 9.84
CA TYR A 282 13.83 -3.37 9.74
C TYR A 282 12.50 -2.71 9.42
N ASN A 283 11.79 -3.21 8.41
CA ASN A 283 10.48 -2.69 8.03
C ASN A 283 9.47 -2.81 9.20
N ASN A 284 9.45 -3.96 9.88
CA ASN A 284 8.54 -4.21 10.99
C ASN A 284 8.82 -3.28 12.18
N ILE A 285 10.07 -3.09 12.61
CA ILE A 285 10.38 -2.13 13.68
C ILE A 285 10.14 -0.69 13.21
N SER A 286 10.48 -0.35 11.97
CA SER A 286 10.32 1.02 11.46
C SER A 286 8.86 1.48 11.56
N ILE A 287 7.90 0.60 11.26
CA ILE A 287 6.46 0.87 11.42
C ILE A 287 6.12 1.10 12.91
N ILE A 288 6.68 0.30 13.82
CA ILE A 288 6.48 0.45 15.27
C ILE A 288 7.05 1.79 15.76
N VAL A 289 8.26 2.15 15.33
CA VAL A 289 8.95 3.39 15.72
C VAL A 289 8.28 4.62 15.12
N TYR A 290 7.77 4.55 13.88
CA TYR A 290 7.05 5.65 13.23
C TYR A 290 5.72 5.96 13.93
N ASN A 291 5.05 4.92 14.43
CA ASN A 291 3.82 5.06 15.21
C ASN A 291 4.08 5.45 16.67
N ALA A 292 5.31 5.30 17.15
CA ALA A 292 5.74 5.78 18.46
C ALA A 292 6.12 7.26 18.40
N LYS A 293 6.01 7.97 19.53
CA LYS A 293 6.25 9.43 19.66
C LYS A 293 7.74 9.84 19.53
N PHE A 294 8.56 9.15 18.74
CA PHE A 294 10.00 9.42 18.63
C PHE A 294 10.33 10.22 17.37
N THR A 295 10.61 11.52 17.55
CA THR A 295 11.10 12.39 16.47
C THR A 295 12.62 12.29 16.37
N ILE A 296 13.13 11.34 15.57
CA ILE A 296 14.56 11.17 15.31
C ILE A 296 14.86 11.02 13.82
N SER A 297 16.08 11.35 13.39
CA SER A 297 16.49 11.24 11.98
C SER A 297 16.47 9.79 11.49
N ASN A 298 16.33 9.59 10.18
CA ASN A 298 16.30 8.26 9.56
C ASN A 298 17.58 7.45 9.82
N PHE A 299 18.72 8.12 9.88
CA PHE A 299 20.00 7.50 10.24
C PHE A 299 19.96 6.86 11.63
N TYR A 300 19.47 7.58 12.64
CA TYR A 300 19.38 7.06 14.01
C TYR A 300 18.35 5.93 14.13
N LYS A 301 17.24 5.99 13.39
CA LYS A 301 16.28 4.89 13.32
C LYS A 301 16.96 3.61 12.82
N GLU A 302 17.69 3.71 11.72
CA GLU A 302 18.42 2.57 11.17
C GLU A 302 19.47 2.01 12.13
N TYR A 303 20.23 2.87 12.79
CA TYR A 303 21.19 2.45 13.80
C TYR A 303 20.54 1.66 14.96
N ILE A 304 19.46 2.19 15.54
CA ILE A 304 18.74 1.54 16.65
C ILE A 304 18.23 0.16 16.19
N ILE A 305 17.58 0.11 15.03
CA ILE A 305 16.99 -1.12 14.51
C ILE A 305 18.06 -2.18 14.21
N ARG A 306 19.22 -1.79 13.65
CA ARG A 306 20.39 -2.67 13.50
C ARG A 306 20.84 -3.23 14.83
N LYS A 307 20.99 -2.40 15.87
CA LYS A 307 21.45 -2.86 17.20
C LYS A 307 20.48 -3.83 17.85
N ILE A 308 19.17 -3.61 17.73
CA ILE A 308 18.15 -4.51 18.23
C ILE A 308 18.19 -5.84 17.47
N SER A 309 18.31 -5.80 16.13
CA SER A 309 18.42 -7.00 15.31
C SER A 309 19.67 -7.84 15.63
N PHE A 310 20.84 -7.22 15.81
CA PHE A 310 22.08 -7.91 16.16
C PHE A 310 22.02 -8.64 17.51
N LYS A 311 21.18 -8.18 18.45
CA LYS A 311 20.95 -8.88 19.71
C LYS A 311 20.17 -10.19 19.53
N ASN A 312 19.63 -10.47 18.34
CA ASN A 312 18.79 -11.63 18.01
C ASN A 312 17.66 -11.87 19.04
N LYS A 313 17.03 -10.79 19.51
CA LYS A 313 16.11 -10.83 20.63
C LYS A 313 14.68 -11.06 20.13
N LYS A 314 14.01 -12.05 20.72
CA LYS A 314 12.57 -12.28 20.53
C LYS A 314 11.77 -11.43 21.53
N TYR A 315 10.71 -10.78 21.05
CA TYR A 315 9.85 -9.92 21.85
C TYR A 315 8.45 -10.52 21.96
N TYR A 316 7.97 -10.75 23.18
CA TYR A 316 6.62 -11.26 23.45
C TYR A 316 5.70 -10.23 24.12
N ASN A 317 6.22 -9.03 24.41
CA ASN A 317 5.44 -7.86 24.76
C ASN A 317 6.13 -6.60 24.22
N LEU A 318 5.36 -5.55 23.92
CA LEU A 318 5.92 -4.30 23.38
C LEU A 318 6.72 -3.52 24.41
N ASN A 319 6.42 -3.64 25.70
CA ASN A 319 7.16 -2.94 26.75
C ASN A 319 8.65 -3.30 26.75
N ASN A 320 8.99 -4.56 26.50
CA ASN A 320 10.37 -5.01 26.37
C ASN A 320 11.05 -4.42 25.12
N LEU A 321 10.31 -4.33 24.01
CA LEU A 321 10.81 -3.70 22.79
C LEU A 321 11.05 -2.20 23.02
N TYR A 322 10.09 -1.49 23.60
CA TYR A 322 10.20 -0.06 23.89
C TYR A 322 11.34 0.25 24.85
N LYS A 323 11.54 -0.55 25.91
CA LYS A 323 12.69 -0.38 26.82
C LYS A 323 14.03 -0.48 26.09
N ASP A 324 14.20 -1.46 25.20
CA ASP A 324 15.43 -1.59 24.43
C ASP A 324 15.63 -0.42 23.46
N VAL A 325 14.55 0.03 22.80
CA VAL A 325 14.57 1.22 21.94
C VAL A 325 14.97 2.46 22.76
N GLU A 326 14.36 2.69 23.93
CA GLU A 326 14.70 3.80 24.82
C GLU A 326 16.14 3.78 25.30
N ILE A 327 16.68 2.62 25.65
CA ILE A 327 18.10 2.48 26.04
C ILE A 327 19.00 2.94 24.89
N HIS A 328 18.69 2.52 23.66
CA HIS A 328 19.48 2.93 22.50
C HIS A 328 19.30 4.41 22.17
N LEU A 329 18.12 4.99 22.39
CA LEU A 329 17.88 6.43 22.25
C LEU A 329 18.69 7.25 23.26
N LYS A 330 18.64 6.88 24.54
CA LYS A 330 19.43 7.55 25.60
C LYS A 330 20.93 7.50 25.32
N ASN A 331 21.42 6.36 24.83
CA ASN A 331 22.84 6.26 24.44
C ASN A 331 23.20 7.22 23.29
N ILE A 332 22.29 7.48 22.37
CA ILE A 332 22.51 8.45 21.28
C ILE A 332 22.47 9.89 21.81
N GLU A 333 21.56 10.19 22.73
CA GLU A 333 21.46 11.51 23.37
C GLU A 333 22.72 11.82 24.19
N ASN A 334 23.18 10.88 25.01
CA ASN A 334 24.42 11.03 25.78
C ASN A 334 25.65 11.24 24.87
N LEU A 335 25.73 10.54 23.75
CA LEU A 335 26.80 10.73 22.76
C LEU A 335 26.77 12.12 22.11
N LYS A 336 25.60 12.76 22.00
CA LYS A 336 25.52 14.16 21.53
C LYS A 336 26.01 15.12 22.59
N GLU A 337 25.62 14.91 23.84
CA GLU A 337 26.05 15.74 24.97
C GLU A 337 27.58 15.68 25.16
N GLU A 338 28.17 14.47 25.16
CA GLU A 338 29.62 14.28 25.26
C GLU A 338 30.39 14.95 24.11
N ASN A 339 29.89 14.85 22.87
CA ASN A 339 30.52 15.52 21.73
C ASN A 339 30.28 17.04 21.68
N SER A 340 29.27 17.55 22.40
CA SER A 340 29.03 18.99 22.53
C SER A 340 29.81 19.66 23.67
N ILE A 341 30.37 18.86 24.60
CA ILE A 341 31.26 19.34 25.68
C ILE A 341 32.73 19.42 25.20
N LEU A 342 33.05 18.85 24.03
CA LEU A 342 34.39 18.83 23.42
C LEU A 342 34.64 19.96 22.41
N ILE A 343 33.89 21.07 22.46
CA ILE A 343 34.12 22.27 21.64
C ILE A 343 34.72 23.39 22.48
#